data_AF-A0A933YBF8-F1
#
_entry.id   AF-A0A933YBF8-F1
#
_cell.length_a   1.000
_cell.length_b   1.000
_cell.length_c   1.000
_cell.angle_alpha   90.00
_cell.angle_beta   90.00
_cell.angle_gamma   90.00
#
_symmetry.space_group_name_H-M   'P 1'
#
loop_
_entity.id
_entity.type
_entity.pdbx_description
1 polymer ?
#
loop_
_entity_poly.entity_id
_entity_poly.type
_entity_poly.pdbx_seq_one_letter_code
_entity_poly.pdbx_strand_id
1 'polypeptide(L)'
;MAEKKILDSPLHTRYAIGYTRRASRGVTLMDTVVGTALMLVIFLGIWAAFQLSIDVVTNNKARGSAIALGNERMEYIRSITYASIGTSGGIPSGSIAQSESTTLNGVTFTRRTVIEYADDPKDGTGGADTNGITSDYKVAKVDVSWTSRTGVRHIILVSRFEPPAGMEIACTPPCGTLTVDVVNANSQLLSGASVSIVNSSTVPTISINTFTNASGTASFIGAPAASGYQIVTTKSGYSTAQTYSVTAQNTNPDPGHLTVSNNQTTTGTFAIDVLSSLAVSTYSRSTNTWSDSFSDESKIGASTDNIEVSGNRARFEGIQPWTAPANLYSQTITPIALSRWGTFSWNDTQPSETTITYHVYYPSGGGLTLVPDSVLSGNSTGFSSSTSLDVSGIPADTYPSLVLHAYLVAQNPNAPSPSIEEWSLTYESGQGIAIPFTMRGAKVIGSGPSGTVYKYDQLLTTNSSGALTISNLEWDAYTLSVAASTGYDIASSCAPQPIVIAPNTSRSVQLFLAAQTANSLLVDVKNNSGTTISGGSVRLTKGGSYDATVTTDACGQAFFGGLTNGNYSVSASSTGYQTYSADGIDVTGTTRFSIVLN
;
A
#
# COMPACT_ATOMS: atom_id res chain seq x y z
N MET A 1 -21.98 6.86 -101.54
CA MET A 1 -22.60 6.64 -102.87
C MET A 1 -23.23 5.26 -102.85
N ALA A 2 -24.55 5.19 -103.11
CA ALA A 2 -25.44 4.03 -103.22
C ALA A 2 -25.60 3.12 -101.96
N GLU A 3 -26.75 2.92 -101.28
CA GLU A 3 -28.17 2.73 -101.64
C GLU A 3 -28.64 1.26 -101.53
N LYS A 4 -29.31 0.95 -100.40
CA LYS A 4 -30.66 0.37 -100.25
C LYS A 4 -31.13 -0.73 -101.24
N LYS A 5 -31.47 -1.94 -100.73
CA LYS A 5 -32.81 -2.61 -100.80
C LYS A 5 -32.73 -4.08 -100.33
N ILE A 6 -33.47 -4.52 -99.29
CA ILE A 6 -34.88 -4.98 -99.18
C ILE A 6 -35.16 -6.38 -99.82
N LEU A 7 -35.90 -7.19 -99.04
CA LEU A 7 -36.75 -8.38 -99.30
C LEU A 7 -36.09 -9.75 -99.02
N ASP A 8 -36.47 -10.59 -98.04
CA ASP A 8 -37.75 -10.99 -97.40
C ASP A 8 -38.25 -12.38 -97.90
N SER A 9 -38.78 -13.14 -96.94
CA SER A 9 -39.70 -14.29 -97.05
C SER A 9 -39.14 -15.75 -97.06
N PRO A 10 -39.92 -16.71 -96.49
CA PRO A 10 -39.41 -17.69 -95.53
C PRO A 10 -39.80 -19.17 -95.84
N LEU A 11 -39.29 -20.13 -95.06
CA LEU A 11 -39.88 -21.47 -94.97
C LEU A 11 -40.00 -21.93 -93.51
N HIS A 12 -41.26 -22.12 -93.09
CA HIS A 12 -41.68 -22.67 -91.82
C HIS A 12 -41.34 -24.17 -91.70
N THR A 13 -40.86 -24.58 -90.53
CA THR A 13 -41.02 -25.98 -90.05
C THR A 13 -41.39 -25.92 -88.57
N ARG A 14 -42.50 -26.60 -88.23
CA ARG A 14 -43.16 -26.53 -86.91
C ARG A 14 -42.37 -27.32 -85.86
N TYR A 15 -42.16 -26.68 -84.71
CA TYR A 15 -41.59 -27.25 -83.48
C TYR A 15 -42.59 -28.17 -82.78
N ALA A 16 -42.12 -29.33 -82.31
CA ALA A 16 -42.77 -30.11 -81.25
C ALA A 16 -42.17 -29.66 -79.90
N ILE A 17 -42.99 -29.01 -79.07
CA ILE A 17 -42.60 -28.50 -77.75
C ILE A 17 -42.77 -29.62 -76.72
N GLY A 18 -41.66 -30.22 -76.28
CA GLY A 18 -41.60 -31.01 -75.06
C GLY A 18 -41.53 -30.08 -73.85
N TYR A 19 -42.60 -29.97 -73.07
CA TYR A 19 -42.59 -29.25 -71.80
C TYR A 19 -41.84 -30.08 -70.74
N THR A 20 -40.53 -29.89 -70.61
CA THR A 20 -39.81 -30.22 -69.37
C THR A 20 -40.12 -29.13 -68.33
N ARG A 21 -40.89 -29.48 -67.28
CA ARG A 21 -41.02 -28.63 -66.08
C ARG A 21 -39.62 -28.36 -65.53
N ARG A 22 -39.12 -27.13 -65.68
CA ARG A 22 -38.01 -26.64 -64.86
C ARG A 22 -38.49 -26.59 -63.42
N ALA A 23 -37.95 -27.46 -62.57
CA ALA A 23 -38.07 -27.29 -61.14
C ALA A 23 -37.44 -25.94 -60.76
N SER A 24 -38.24 -24.99 -60.30
CA SER A 24 -37.75 -23.79 -59.63
C SER A 24 -36.99 -24.28 -58.40
N ARG A 25 -35.66 -24.20 -58.41
CA ARG A 25 -34.84 -24.54 -57.24
C ARG A 25 -35.16 -23.51 -56.16
N GLY A 26 -35.88 -23.94 -55.12
CA GLY A 26 -36.09 -23.17 -53.90
C GLY A 26 -34.78 -23.06 -53.12
N VAL A 27 -34.55 -21.90 -52.50
CA VAL A 27 -33.39 -21.64 -51.65
C VAL A 27 -33.57 -22.43 -50.34
N THR A 28 -32.56 -23.16 -49.87
CA THR A 28 -32.66 -23.85 -48.58
C THR A 28 -32.51 -22.86 -47.42
N LEU A 29 -33.04 -23.21 -46.24
CA LEU A 29 -32.86 -22.40 -45.03
C LEU A 29 -31.35 -22.19 -44.75
N MET A 30 -30.54 -23.23 -44.96
CA MET A 30 -29.08 -23.17 -44.78
C MET A 30 -28.42 -22.19 -45.76
N ASP A 31 -28.79 -22.22 -47.05
CA ASP A 31 -28.26 -21.26 -48.04
C ASP A 31 -28.63 -19.82 -47.67
N THR A 32 -29.81 -19.61 -47.08
CA THR A 32 -30.26 -18.29 -46.63
C THR A 32 -29.47 -17.83 -45.40
N VAL A 33 -29.21 -18.72 -44.44
CA VAL A 33 -28.40 -18.41 -43.24
C VAL A 33 -26.94 -18.12 -43.61
N VAL A 34 -26.34 -18.94 -44.48
CA VAL A 34 -24.96 -18.74 -44.93
C VAL A 34 -24.86 -17.47 -45.79
N GLY A 35 -25.79 -17.24 -46.71
CA GLY A 35 -25.83 -16.05 -47.57
C GLY A 35 -26.03 -14.76 -46.77
N THR A 36 -26.90 -14.76 -45.76
CA THR A 36 -27.11 -13.60 -44.88
C THR A 36 -25.90 -13.36 -43.96
N ALA A 37 -25.27 -14.42 -43.43
CA ALA A 37 -24.04 -14.30 -42.65
C ALA A 37 -22.87 -13.72 -43.47
N LEU A 38 -22.67 -14.21 -44.70
CA LEU A 38 -21.64 -13.67 -45.61
C LEU A 38 -21.91 -12.20 -45.98
N MET A 39 -23.17 -11.86 -46.30
CA MET A 39 -23.56 -10.47 -46.54
C MET A 39 -23.32 -9.58 -45.33
N LEU A 40 -23.68 -10.04 -44.12
CA LEU A 40 -23.46 -9.29 -42.89
C LEU A 40 -21.97 -8.97 -42.69
N VAL A 41 -21.08 -9.94 -42.86
CA VAL A 41 -19.63 -9.73 -42.73
C VAL A 41 -19.12 -8.70 -43.74
N ILE A 42 -19.58 -8.77 -45.00
CA ILE A 42 -19.21 -7.80 -46.05
C ILE A 42 -19.72 -6.40 -45.69
N PHE A 43 -20.98 -6.28 -45.29
CA PHE A 43 -21.57 -4.99 -44.91
C PHE A 43 -20.87 -4.38 -43.68
N LEU A 44 -20.54 -5.18 -42.67
CA LEU A 44 -19.77 -4.73 -41.51
C LEU A 44 -18.36 -4.25 -41.92
N GLY A 45 -17.70 -4.96 -42.83
CA GLY A 45 -16.40 -4.57 -43.36
C GLY A 45 -16.44 -3.23 -44.10
N ILE A 46 -17.43 -3.05 -44.99
CA ILE A 46 -17.63 -1.79 -45.75
C ILE A 46 -17.99 -0.65 -44.79
N TRP A 47 -18.87 -0.88 -43.82
CA TRP A 47 -19.25 0.12 -42.82
C TRP A 47 -18.05 0.55 -41.98
N ALA A 48 -17.23 -0.39 -41.51
CA ALA A 48 -16.01 -0.09 -40.75
C ALA A 48 -15.01 0.72 -41.58
N ALA A 49 -14.79 0.34 -42.85
CA ALA A 49 -13.92 1.08 -43.76
C ALA A 49 -14.43 2.51 -44.04
N PHE A 50 -15.75 2.67 -44.16
CA PHE A 50 -16.37 3.99 -44.34
C PHE A 50 -16.21 4.88 -43.10
N GLN A 51 -16.46 4.36 -41.90
CA GLN A 51 -16.23 5.09 -40.64
C GLN A 51 -14.77 5.50 -40.49
N LEU A 52 -13.83 4.59 -40.76
CA LEU A 52 -12.40 4.90 -40.73
C LEU A 52 -12.03 6.00 -41.74
N SER A 53 -12.61 5.95 -42.94
CA SER A 53 -12.38 6.98 -43.97
C SER A 53 -12.86 8.36 -43.52
N ILE A 54 -14.05 8.45 -42.90
CA ILE A 54 -14.55 9.70 -42.32
C ILE A 54 -13.61 10.19 -41.21
N ASP A 55 -13.16 9.30 -40.32
CA ASP A 55 -12.27 9.67 -39.22
C ASP A 55 -10.92 10.18 -39.74
N VAL A 56 -10.36 9.55 -40.78
CA VAL A 56 -9.12 9.99 -41.43
C VAL A 56 -9.32 11.37 -42.07
N VAL A 57 -10.40 11.58 -42.83
CA VAL A 57 -10.65 12.85 -43.52
C VAL A 57 -10.91 13.98 -42.52
N THR A 58 -11.75 13.74 -41.50
CA THR A 58 -12.05 14.74 -40.47
C THR A 58 -10.81 15.07 -39.64
N ASN A 59 -10.00 14.07 -39.28
CA ASN A 59 -8.76 14.28 -38.55
C ASN A 59 -7.70 15.00 -39.40
N ASN A 60 -7.58 14.69 -40.69
CA ASN A 60 -6.67 15.42 -41.59
C ASN A 60 -7.10 16.87 -41.76
N LYS A 61 -8.41 17.15 -41.85
CA LYS A 61 -8.94 18.51 -41.86
C LYS A 61 -8.64 19.24 -40.55
N ALA A 62 -8.86 18.60 -39.40
CA ALA A 62 -8.53 19.15 -38.08
C ALA A 62 -7.03 19.42 -37.93
N ARG A 63 -6.17 18.52 -38.41
CA ARG A 63 -4.71 18.70 -38.43
C ARG A 63 -4.29 19.90 -39.28
N GLY A 64 -4.92 20.10 -40.44
CA GLY A 64 -4.69 21.29 -41.28
C GLY A 64 -5.03 22.59 -40.54
N SER A 65 -6.20 22.63 -39.88
CA SER A 65 -6.58 23.74 -38.99
C SER A 65 -5.58 23.96 -37.85
N ALA A 66 -5.11 22.88 -37.21
CA ALA A 66 -4.15 22.95 -36.12
C ALA A 66 -2.80 23.53 -36.56
N ILE A 67 -2.30 23.14 -37.75
CA ILE A 67 -1.07 23.72 -38.33
C ILE A 67 -1.25 25.21 -38.61
N ALA A 68 -2.40 25.62 -39.15
CA ALA A 68 -2.69 27.04 -39.38
C ALA A 68 -2.69 27.84 -38.07
N LEU A 69 -3.37 27.34 -37.03
CA LEU A 69 -3.39 27.96 -35.70
C LEU A 69 -2.01 28.00 -35.02
N GLY A 70 -1.20 26.96 -35.23
CA GLY A 70 0.17 26.90 -34.76
C GLY A 70 1.03 27.95 -35.45
N ASN A 71 0.98 28.01 -36.78
CA ASN A 71 1.72 29.01 -37.57
C ASN A 71 1.29 30.43 -37.23
N GLU A 72 -0.02 30.70 -37.13
CA GLU A 72 -0.55 32.00 -36.68
C GLU A 72 0.08 32.43 -35.35
N ARG A 73 0.14 31.52 -34.37
CA ARG A 73 0.76 31.82 -33.07
C ARG A 73 2.27 32.02 -33.19
N MET A 74 2.97 31.23 -34.00
CA MET A 74 4.41 31.41 -34.23
C MET A 74 4.71 32.75 -34.91
N GLU A 75 3.90 33.18 -35.90
CA GLU A 75 4.04 34.49 -36.54
C GLU A 75 3.74 35.63 -35.57
N TYR A 76 2.76 35.48 -34.70
CA TYR A 76 2.53 36.45 -33.61
C TYR A 76 3.76 36.59 -32.72
N ILE A 77 4.38 35.48 -32.30
CA ILE A 77 5.61 35.50 -31.48
C ILE A 77 6.77 36.16 -32.24
N ARG A 78 6.88 35.95 -33.56
CA ARG A 78 7.86 36.65 -34.41
C ARG A 78 7.61 38.14 -34.56
N SER A 79 6.36 38.59 -34.43
CA SER A 79 5.99 40.00 -34.62
C SER A 79 6.25 40.90 -33.41
N ILE A 80 6.49 40.33 -32.23
CA ILE A 80 6.72 41.07 -30.99
C ILE A 80 8.21 41.20 -30.68
N THR A 81 8.58 42.18 -29.85
CA THR A 81 9.98 42.41 -29.47
C THR A 81 10.53 41.27 -28.62
N TYR A 82 11.84 40.99 -28.71
CA TYR A 82 12.50 39.94 -27.91
C TYR A 82 12.18 40.04 -26.41
N ALA A 83 12.18 41.26 -25.86
CA ALA A 83 11.85 41.52 -24.45
C ALA A 83 10.41 41.11 -24.10
N SER A 84 9.47 41.19 -25.04
CA SER A 84 8.05 40.85 -24.83
C SER A 84 7.74 39.37 -25.07
N ILE A 85 8.67 38.60 -25.66
CA ILE A 85 8.52 37.15 -25.86
C ILE A 85 8.59 36.48 -24.49
N GLY A 86 7.43 36.12 -23.98
CA GLY A 86 7.25 35.44 -22.70
C GLY A 86 5.78 35.15 -22.46
N THR A 87 5.49 34.28 -21.52
CA THR A 87 4.11 33.93 -21.18
C THR A 87 3.64 34.65 -19.93
N SER A 88 2.34 34.90 -19.82
CA SER A 88 1.72 35.40 -18.60
C SER A 88 1.96 34.40 -17.47
N GLY A 89 2.50 34.86 -16.34
CA GLY A 89 2.90 33.99 -15.23
C GLY A 89 4.19 33.17 -15.46
N GLY A 90 4.81 33.25 -16.64
CA GLY A 90 5.97 32.44 -17.00
C GLY A 90 7.32 33.06 -16.71
N ILE A 91 8.36 32.28 -16.99
CA ILE A 91 9.76 32.69 -16.98
C ILE A 91 10.33 32.31 -18.36
N PRO A 92 10.53 33.26 -19.30
CA PRO A 92 10.29 34.70 -19.18
C PRO A 92 8.82 35.11 -19.08
N SER A 93 8.58 36.22 -18.38
CA SER A 93 7.27 36.84 -18.32
C SER A 93 6.93 37.58 -19.61
N GLY A 94 5.67 37.50 -20.06
CA GLY A 94 5.16 38.28 -21.18
C GLY A 94 3.64 38.24 -21.25
N SER A 95 3.07 38.67 -22.37
CA SER A 95 1.61 38.79 -22.55
C SER A 95 0.95 37.52 -23.13
N ILE A 96 1.73 36.52 -23.54
CA ILE A 96 1.19 35.33 -24.20
C ILE A 96 0.54 34.40 -23.17
N ALA A 97 -0.70 33.98 -23.39
CA ALA A 97 -1.33 32.99 -22.52
C ALA A 97 -0.60 31.64 -22.60
N GLN A 98 -0.31 31.02 -21.45
CA GLN A 98 0.30 29.68 -21.41
C GLN A 98 -0.61 28.61 -22.02
N SER A 99 -1.93 28.77 -21.90
CA SER A 99 -2.94 27.88 -22.49
C SER A 99 -4.21 28.66 -22.81
N GLU A 100 -4.81 28.37 -23.96
CA GLU A 100 -6.08 28.96 -24.38
C GLU A 100 -6.89 27.99 -25.26
N SER A 101 -8.20 28.21 -25.33
CA SER A 101 -9.09 27.47 -26.22
C SER A 101 -9.41 28.34 -27.45
N THR A 102 -9.29 27.76 -28.64
CA THR A 102 -9.63 28.42 -29.90
C THR A 102 -10.47 27.48 -30.77
N THR A 103 -11.30 28.03 -31.65
CA THR A 103 -12.16 27.22 -32.53
C THR A 103 -11.89 27.60 -33.97
N LEU A 104 -11.62 26.61 -34.82
CA LEU A 104 -11.43 26.80 -36.26
C LEU A 104 -12.14 25.69 -37.03
N ASN A 105 -12.94 26.06 -38.02
CA ASN A 105 -13.72 25.12 -38.84
C ASN A 105 -14.66 24.21 -38.03
N GLY A 106 -15.21 24.72 -36.92
CA GLY A 106 -16.14 23.98 -36.04
C GLY A 106 -15.46 22.96 -35.12
N VAL A 107 -14.12 22.92 -35.07
CA VAL A 107 -13.35 22.09 -34.14
C VAL A 107 -12.73 22.99 -33.08
N THR A 108 -12.90 22.63 -31.82
CA THR A 108 -12.24 23.29 -30.69
C THR A 108 -10.86 22.69 -30.47
N PHE A 109 -9.86 23.57 -30.37
CA PHE A 109 -8.46 23.26 -30.14
C PHE A 109 -8.01 23.87 -28.81
N THR A 110 -7.11 23.19 -28.11
CA THR A 110 -6.36 23.78 -27.00
C THR A 110 -4.96 24.11 -27.50
N ARG A 111 -4.60 25.39 -27.43
CA ARG A 111 -3.28 25.90 -27.80
C ARG A 111 -2.49 26.20 -26.53
N ARG A 112 -1.42 25.44 -26.31
CA ARG A 112 -0.47 25.63 -25.21
C ARG A 112 0.82 26.25 -25.76
N THR A 113 1.26 27.35 -25.17
CA THR A 113 2.51 28.02 -25.54
C THR A 113 3.47 27.95 -24.37
N VAL A 114 4.66 27.43 -24.60
CA VAL A 114 5.77 27.38 -23.65
C VAL A 114 6.89 28.24 -24.20
N ILE A 115 7.42 29.14 -23.39
CA ILE A 115 8.57 29.99 -23.71
C ILE A 115 9.54 29.87 -22.56
N GLU A 116 10.77 29.50 -22.87
CA GLU A 116 11.85 29.31 -21.89
C GLU A 116 13.13 29.94 -22.44
N TYR A 117 13.97 30.45 -21.54
CA TYR A 117 15.35 30.79 -21.89
C TYR A 117 16.15 29.50 -22.10
N ALA A 118 17.14 29.56 -22.98
CA ALA A 118 18.03 28.45 -23.27
C ALA A 118 19.48 28.94 -23.30
N ASP A 119 20.36 28.04 -22.83
CA ASP A 119 21.80 28.16 -22.77
C ASP A 119 22.40 27.58 -24.08
N ASP A 120 23.27 28.31 -24.77
CA ASP A 120 23.95 27.89 -26.00
C ASP A 120 25.31 27.25 -25.66
N PRO A 121 25.55 25.95 -25.95
CA PRO A 121 26.81 25.28 -25.64
C PRO A 121 28.08 25.87 -26.28
N LYS A 122 27.97 26.93 -27.08
CA LYS A 122 29.03 27.47 -27.93
C LYS A 122 30.10 28.24 -27.15
N ASP A 123 29.75 28.95 -26.10
CA ASP A 123 30.68 29.68 -25.23
C ASP A 123 30.72 29.12 -23.80
N GLY A 124 29.99 28.03 -23.55
CA GLY A 124 30.04 27.27 -22.33
C GLY A 124 28.62 26.86 -21.96
N THR A 125 28.41 26.39 -20.74
CA THR A 125 27.06 26.21 -20.19
C THR A 125 27.14 26.39 -18.69
N GLY A 126 26.06 26.85 -18.06
CA GLY A 126 25.98 26.99 -16.61
C GLY A 126 27.11 27.85 -16.05
N GLY A 127 27.80 27.36 -15.01
CA GLY A 127 28.92 28.07 -14.39
C GLY A 127 30.22 28.06 -15.20
N ALA A 128 30.30 27.28 -16.28
CA ALA A 128 31.43 27.24 -17.20
C ALA A 128 31.23 28.16 -18.41
N ASP A 129 30.12 28.89 -18.44
CA ASP A 129 29.83 29.91 -19.44
C ASP A 129 30.90 31.03 -19.44
N THR A 130 31.32 31.46 -20.63
CA THR A 130 32.47 32.37 -20.80
C THR A 130 32.19 33.78 -20.25
N ASN A 131 30.94 34.23 -20.29
CA ASN A 131 30.56 35.58 -19.87
C ASN A 131 29.60 35.59 -18.67
N GLY A 132 29.13 34.42 -18.24
CA GLY A 132 28.25 34.19 -17.10
C GLY A 132 26.76 34.42 -17.40
N ILE A 133 26.34 34.53 -18.66
CA ILE A 133 24.96 34.79 -19.08
C ILE A 133 24.40 33.55 -19.77
N THR A 134 23.85 32.61 -19.01
CA THR A 134 23.30 31.34 -19.55
C THR A 134 21.95 31.49 -20.28
N SER A 135 21.54 32.71 -20.61
CA SER A 135 20.21 33.03 -21.16
C SER A 135 20.33 33.60 -22.57
N ASP A 136 20.98 32.85 -23.45
CA ASP A 136 21.41 33.29 -24.77
C ASP A 136 20.25 33.60 -25.71
N TYR A 137 19.26 32.71 -25.72
CA TYR A 137 18.09 32.83 -26.58
C TYR A 137 16.83 32.32 -25.90
N LYS A 138 15.68 32.56 -26.54
CA LYS A 138 14.39 32.02 -26.12
C LYS A 138 13.96 30.91 -27.08
N VAL A 139 13.45 29.82 -26.53
CA VAL A 139 12.77 28.78 -27.29
C VAL A 139 11.27 28.94 -27.08
N ALA A 140 10.52 29.12 -28.16
CA ALA A 140 9.07 29.05 -28.10
C ALA A 140 8.58 27.73 -28.69
N LYS A 141 7.79 27.00 -27.91
CA LYS A 141 7.08 25.79 -28.31
C LYS A 141 5.57 26.06 -28.29
N VAL A 142 4.92 25.84 -29.43
CA VAL A 142 3.46 25.93 -29.58
C VAL A 142 2.92 24.53 -29.83
N ASP A 143 2.13 24.03 -28.89
CA ASP A 143 1.41 22.76 -28.96
C ASP A 143 -0.08 23.04 -29.20
N VAL A 144 -0.60 22.57 -30.34
CA VAL A 144 -2.03 22.68 -30.66
C VAL A 144 -2.64 21.29 -30.63
N SER A 145 -3.55 21.07 -29.69
CA SER A 145 -4.22 19.78 -29.48
C SER A 145 -5.71 19.82 -29.79
N TRP A 146 -6.25 18.69 -30.24
CA TRP A 146 -7.68 18.48 -30.48
C TRP A 146 -8.09 17.05 -30.18
N THR A 147 -9.37 16.86 -29.85
CA THR A 147 -9.93 15.54 -29.61
C THR A 147 -10.41 14.93 -30.92
N SER A 148 -9.89 13.74 -31.25
CA SER A 148 -10.42 12.86 -32.31
C SER A 148 -11.21 11.71 -31.69
N ARG A 149 -11.94 10.93 -32.49
CA ARG A 149 -12.62 9.71 -32.01
C ARG A 149 -11.66 8.69 -31.37
N THR A 150 -10.40 8.70 -31.80
CA THR A 150 -9.35 7.77 -31.32
C THR A 150 -8.52 8.34 -30.16
N GLY A 151 -8.93 9.49 -29.59
CA GLY A 151 -8.21 10.18 -28.52
C GLY A 151 -7.65 11.54 -28.94
N VAL A 152 -6.87 12.14 -28.05
CA VAL A 152 -6.27 13.48 -28.24
C VAL A 152 -5.11 13.40 -29.24
N ARG A 153 -5.10 14.33 -30.19
CA ARG A 153 -4.03 14.51 -31.18
C ARG A 153 -3.42 15.89 -30.99
N HIS A 154 -2.17 16.06 -31.42
CA HIS A 154 -1.48 17.34 -31.35
C HIS A 154 -0.51 17.55 -32.51
N ILE A 155 -0.17 18.80 -32.77
CA ILE A 155 1.00 19.22 -33.56
C ILE A 155 1.84 20.17 -32.71
N ILE A 156 3.16 20.08 -32.84
CA ILE A 156 4.11 20.90 -32.09
C ILE A 156 4.95 21.67 -33.08
N LEU A 157 5.05 22.98 -32.89
CA LEU A 157 5.98 23.86 -33.58
C LEU A 157 6.99 24.39 -32.57
N VAL A 158 8.26 24.48 -32.97
CA VAL A 158 9.35 25.00 -32.14
C VAL A 158 10.14 26.00 -32.97
N SER A 159 10.47 27.16 -32.41
CA SER A 159 11.41 28.12 -33.00
C SER A 159 12.29 28.73 -31.92
N ARG A 160 13.50 29.09 -32.32
CA ARG A 160 14.43 29.88 -31.53
C ARG A 160 14.25 31.36 -31.86
N PHE A 161 14.48 32.21 -30.86
CA PHE A 161 14.41 33.66 -30.96
C PHE A 161 15.64 34.24 -30.27
N GLU A 162 16.45 34.98 -31.01
CA GLU A 162 17.69 35.55 -30.49
C GLU A 162 17.53 37.02 -30.13
N PRO A 163 18.29 37.51 -29.14
CA PRO A 163 18.31 38.92 -28.79
C PRO A 163 18.84 39.78 -29.94
N PRO A 164 18.51 41.09 -29.97
CA PRO A 164 18.98 41.99 -31.01
C PRO A 164 20.52 41.97 -31.14
N ALA A 165 21.00 41.91 -32.38
CA ALA A 165 22.42 41.84 -32.72
C ALA A 165 23.18 40.61 -32.17
N GLY A 166 22.47 39.57 -31.70
CA GLY A 166 23.10 38.36 -31.14
C GLY A 166 23.87 38.62 -29.85
N MET A 167 23.59 39.75 -29.18
CA MET A 167 24.20 40.08 -27.89
C MET A 167 23.37 39.45 -26.78
N GLU A 168 24.00 38.60 -26.00
CA GLU A 168 23.42 38.06 -24.79
C GLU A 168 23.08 39.19 -23.81
N ILE A 169 21.91 39.09 -23.21
CA ILE A 169 21.37 40.14 -22.35
C ILE A 169 21.28 39.57 -20.95
N ALA A 170 22.11 40.12 -20.05
CA ALA A 170 21.97 39.85 -18.63
C ALA A 170 20.53 40.15 -18.18
N CYS A 171 19.95 39.28 -17.37
CA CYS A 171 18.60 39.48 -16.87
C CYS A 171 18.43 40.84 -16.18
N THR A 172 17.44 41.59 -16.63
CA THR A 172 16.96 42.80 -15.98
C THR A 172 15.45 42.67 -15.77
N PRO A 173 14.92 42.63 -14.51
CA PRO A 173 15.62 42.72 -13.23
C PRO A 173 16.57 41.52 -12.95
N PRO A 174 17.42 41.61 -11.90
CA PRO A 174 18.31 40.52 -11.48
C PRO A 174 17.60 39.16 -11.45
N CYS A 175 18.25 38.11 -11.93
CA CYS A 175 17.66 36.77 -12.04
C CYS A 175 18.67 35.68 -11.73
N GLY A 176 18.20 34.45 -11.54
CA GLY A 176 19.03 33.25 -11.45
C GLY A 176 18.36 32.08 -12.18
N THR A 177 18.80 30.87 -11.84
CA THR A 177 18.22 29.62 -12.33
C THR A 177 17.47 28.95 -11.19
N LEU A 178 16.18 28.64 -11.40
CA LEU A 178 15.39 27.85 -10.47
C LEU A 178 15.26 26.42 -11.00
N THR A 179 15.79 25.45 -10.27
CA THR A 179 15.75 24.04 -10.64
C THR A 179 14.93 23.25 -9.62
N VAL A 180 13.96 22.48 -10.10
CA VAL A 180 13.14 21.58 -9.31
C VAL A 180 13.42 20.15 -9.77
N ASP A 181 14.05 19.37 -8.91
CA ASP A 181 14.28 17.95 -9.14
C ASP A 181 13.22 17.14 -8.42
N VAL A 182 12.63 16.17 -9.12
CA VAL A 182 11.64 15.26 -8.54
C VAL A 182 12.21 13.85 -8.57
N VAL A 183 12.20 13.20 -7.41
CA VAL A 183 12.71 11.84 -7.21
C VAL A 183 11.66 10.94 -6.58
N ASN A 184 11.83 9.63 -6.68
CA ASN A 184 11.05 8.65 -5.93
C ASN A 184 11.64 8.37 -4.54
N ALA A 185 11.05 7.46 -3.78
CA ALA A 185 11.53 7.11 -2.44
C ALA A 185 12.95 6.51 -2.42
N ASN A 186 13.40 5.95 -3.55
CA ASN A 186 14.74 5.41 -3.75
C ASN A 186 15.70 6.44 -4.38
N SER A 187 15.34 7.74 -4.36
CA SER A 187 16.11 8.84 -4.95
C SER A 187 16.34 8.73 -6.47
N GLN A 188 15.51 7.95 -7.18
CA GLN A 188 15.57 7.86 -8.64
C GLN A 188 14.75 8.99 -9.27
N LEU A 189 15.29 9.62 -10.30
CA LEU A 189 14.68 10.74 -11.00
C LEU A 189 13.33 10.35 -11.62
N LEU A 190 12.31 11.17 -11.39
CA LEU A 190 10.94 10.89 -11.79
C LEU A 190 10.50 11.81 -12.94
N SER A 191 10.42 11.25 -14.14
CA SER A 191 9.89 11.95 -15.31
C SER A 191 8.36 12.10 -15.27
N GLY A 192 7.87 13.21 -15.84
CA GLY A 192 6.45 13.49 -15.97
C GLY A 192 5.74 13.78 -14.65
N ALA A 193 6.46 14.17 -13.60
CA ALA A 193 5.87 14.71 -12.39
C ALA A 193 5.42 16.15 -12.64
N SER A 194 4.21 16.50 -12.23
CA SER A 194 3.71 17.87 -12.31
C SER A 194 4.45 18.74 -11.32
N VAL A 195 4.93 19.90 -11.76
CA VAL A 195 5.58 20.91 -10.93
C VAL A 195 4.81 22.22 -11.07
N SER A 196 4.26 22.69 -9.95
CA SER A 196 3.63 24.00 -9.84
C SER A 196 4.58 24.96 -9.14
N ILE A 197 4.82 26.12 -9.75
CA ILE A 197 5.69 27.17 -9.23
C ILE A 197 4.89 28.45 -9.16
N VAL A 198 4.76 29.01 -7.96
CA VAL A 198 4.04 30.27 -7.73
C VAL A 198 4.93 31.24 -6.95
N ASN A 199 4.98 32.49 -7.41
CA ASN A 199 5.49 33.60 -6.62
C ASN A 199 4.63 34.83 -6.90
N SER A 200 3.78 35.21 -5.94
CA SER A 200 2.90 36.37 -6.05
C SER A 200 3.58 37.69 -5.66
N SER A 201 4.79 37.63 -5.10
CA SER A 201 5.56 38.82 -4.68
C SER A 201 6.41 39.40 -5.82
N THR A 202 6.65 38.65 -6.88
CA THR A 202 7.32 39.15 -8.08
C THR A 202 6.38 40.01 -8.91
N VAL A 203 6.95 40.96 -9.66
CA VAL A 203 6.22 41.77 -10.64
C VAL A 203 6.93 41.64 -11.98
N PRO A 204 6.31 41.02 -13.00
CA PRO A 204 5.01 40.31 -12.97
C PRO A 204 4.98 39.09 -12.04
N THR A 205 3.77 38.68 -11.64
CA THR A 205 3.59 37.48 -10.79
C THR A 205 3.97 36.23 -11.56
N ILE A 206 4.51 35.23 -10.86
CA ILE A 206 4.88 33.93 -11.43
C ILE A 206 3.82 32.90 -11.04
N SER A 207 3.37 32.13 -12.02
CA SER A 207 2.43 31.02 -11.87
C SER A 207 2.63 30.08 -13.07
N ILE A 208 3.36 28.99 -12.84
CA ILE A 208 3.77 28.03 -13.87
C ILE A 208 3.29 26.65 -13.45
N ASN A 209 2.71 25.92 -14.39
CA ASN A 209 2.49 24.48 -14.26
C ASN A 209 3.23 23.77 -15.40
N THR A 210 4.23 22.97 -15.04
CA THR A 210 5.04 22.20 -15.98
C THR A 210 5.15 20.74 -15.53
N PHE A 211 5.89 19.96 -16.30
CA PHE A 211 6.26 18.60 -15.95
C PHE A 211 7.77 18.43 -15.96
N THR A 212 8.28 17.56 -15.09
CA THR A 212 9.69 17.17 -15.16
C THR A 212 10.01 16.45 -16.46
N ASN A 213 11.20 16.71 -16.98
CA ASN A 213 11.73 16.08 -18.21
C ASN A 213 12.13 14.60 -17.96
N ALA A 214 12.78 13.97 -18.94
CA ALA A 214 13.25 12.57 -18.83
C ALA A 214 14.27 12.36 -17.68
N SER A 215 14.98 13.42 -17.29
CA SER A 215 15.91 13.45 -16.17
C SER A 215 15.25 13.84 -14.85
N GLY A 216 13.92 13.88 -14.75
CA GLY A 216 13.23 14.22 -13.50
C GLY A 216 13.38 15.68 -13.05
N THR A 217 13.79 16.57 -13.95
CA THR A 217 14.07 17.99 -13.62
C THR A 217 13.10 18.92 -14.35
N ALA A 218 12.73 20.02 -13.71
CA ALA A 218 12.16 21.22 -14.32
C ALA A 218 13.06 22.41 -13.96
N SER A 219 13.74 23.01 -14.95
CA SER A 219 14.68 24.11 -14.74
C SER A 219 14.25 25.36 -15.49
N PHE A 220 14.33 26.49 -14.82
CA PHE A 220 13.91 27.80 -15.32
C PHE A 220 15.07 28.77 -15.19
N ILE A 221 15.82 28.90 -16.27
CA ILE A 221 16.80 29.97 -16.46
C ILE A 221 16.04 31.28 -16.51
N GLY A 222 16.58 32.34 -15.92
CA GLY A 222 15.95 33.66 -15.98
C GLY A 222 14.89 33.91 -14.90
N ALA A 223 14.81 33.06 -13.87
CA ALA A 223 13.89 33.21 -12.76
C ALA A 223 14.23 34.51 -11.99
N PRO A 224 13.30 35.47 -11.82
CA PRO A 224 13.57 36.71 -11.10
C PRO A 224 14.16 36.48 -9.70
N ALA A 225 15.17 37.25 -9.32
CA ALA A 225 15.76 37.16 -7.98
C ALA A 225 14.72 37.64 -6.94
N ALA A 226 14.20 36.69 -6.17
CA ALA A 226 13.17 36.90 -5.17
C ALA A 226 13.13 35.71 -4.20
N SER A 227 12.67 35.96 -2.98
CA SER A 227 12.27 34.90 -2.06
C SER A 227 10.80 34.52 -2.29
N GLY A 228 10.35 33.42 -1.67
CA GLY A 228 8.94 33.05 -1.66
C GLY A 228 8.46 32.24 -2.86
N TYR A 229 9.38 31.58 -3.59
CA TYR A 229 9.00 30.62 -4.62
C TYR A 229 8.35 29.38 -3.98
N GLN A 230 7.05 29.26 -4.18
CA GLN A 230 6.25 28.15 -3.68
C GLN A 230 6.29 27.02 -4.72
N ILE A 231 6.76 25.84 -4.31
CA ILE A 231 6.84 24.67 -5.17
C ILE A 231 5.86 23.62 -4.66
N VAL A 232 5.07 23.04 -5.57
CA VAL A 232 4.26 21.84 -5.32
C VAL A 232 4.54 20.84 -6.42
N THR A 233 4.88 19.62 -6.02
CA THR A 233 5.19 18.51 -6.94
C THR A 233 4.25 17.33 -6.67
N THR A 234 3.68 16.76 -7.72
CA THR A 234 2.75 15.62 -7.61
C THR A 234 2.67 14.84 -8.92
N LYS A 235 2.16 13.61 -8.86
CA LYS A 235 1.88 12.76 -10.02
C LYS A 235 0.65 11.92 -9.72
N SER A 236 -0.15 11.59 -10.73
CA SER A 236 -1.36 10.77 -10.52
C SER A 236 -0.99 9.42 -9.87
N GLY A 237 -1.63 9.10 -8.74
CA GLY A 237 -1.34 7.90 -7.93
C GLY A 237 -0.13 8.01 -6.99
N TYR A 238 0.55 9.17 -6.96
CA TYR A 238 1.72 9.42 -6.12
C TYR A 238 1.36 10.37 -4.97
N SER A 239 2.22 10.44 -3.96
CA SER A 239 2.16 11.47 -2.93
C SER A 239 2.49 12.86 -3.50
N THR A 240 2.37 13.86 -2.63
CA THR A 240 2.71 15.25 -2.94
C THR A 240 3.83 15.74 -2.03
N ALA A 241 4.77 16.48 -2.59
CA ALA A 241 5.81 17.18 -1.86
C ALA A 241 5.82 18.66 -2.25
N GLN A 242 6.03 19.53 -1.26
CA GLN A 242 5.91 20.97 -1.45
C GLN A 242 6.78 21.74 -0.45
N THR A 243 6.98 23.02 -0.72
CA THR A 243 7.49 23.99 0.25
C THR A 243 6.37 24.54 1.12
N TYR A 244 6.66 24.91 2.36
CA TYR A 244 5.66 25.37 3.33
C TYR A 244 5.82 26.84 3.69
N SER A 245 4.69 27.51 3.92
CA SER A 245 4.64 28.90 4.40
C SER A 245 4.87 28.98 5.91
N VAL A 246 5.39 30.12 6.35
CA VAL A 246 5.43 30.46 7.78
C VAL A 246 4.00 30.68 8.29
N THR A 247 3.65 30.03 9.39
CA THR A 247 2.37 30.20 10.10
C THR A 247 2.60 30.36 11.59
N ALA A 248 1.55 30.66 12.36
CA ALA A 248 1.67 30.72 13.83
C ALA A 248 2.07 29.37 14.45
N GLN A 249 1.68 28.27 13.81
CA GLN A 249 2.01 26.90 14.23
C GLN A 249 3.33 26.39 13.64
N ASN A 250 3.73 26.88 12.46
CA ASN A 250 4.98 26.53 11.78
C ASN A 250 5.80 27.79 11.53
N THR A 251 6.55 28.24 12.54
CA THR A 251 7.35 29.47 12.46
C THR A 251 8.66 29.26 11.72
N ASN A 252 9.12 28.01 11.60
CA ASN A 252 10.33 27.62 10.87
C ASN A 252 10.02 26.43 9.95
N PRO A 253 9.45 26.67 8.75
CA PRO A 253 9.09 25.63 7.79
C PRO A 253 10.32 24.94 7.19
N ASP A 254 10.22 23.63 7.02
CA ASP A 254 11.25 22.79 6.38
C ASP A 254 10.58 21.70 5.51
N PRO A 255 10.68 21.77 4.16
CA PRO A 255 11.34 22.84 3.40
C PRO A 255 10.51 24.12 3.38
N GLY A 256 11.16 25.27 3.60
CA GLY A 256 10.59 26.60 3.34
C GLY A 256 10.52 26.93 1.85
N HIS A 257 9.83 28.03 1.50
CA HIS A 257 9.80 28.52 0.12
C HIS A 257 11.21 28.84 -0.39
N LEU A 258 11.47 28.53 -1.67
CA LEU A 258 12.79 28.71 -2.27
C LEU A 258 13.09 30.20 -2.50
N THR A 259 14.38 30.53 -2.51
CA THR A 259 14.88 31.87 -2.82
C THR A 259 15.80 31.80 -4.02
N VAL A 260 15.46 32.55 -5.06
CA VAL A 260 16.33 32.72 -6.24
C VAL A 260 17.17 33.98 -6.01
N SER A 261 18.48 33.84 -6.18
CA SER A 261 19.44 34.92 -6.06
C SER A 261 20.08 35.24 -7.41
N ASN A 262 20.60 36.46 -7.56
CA ASN A 262 21.16 36.92 -8.82
C ASN A 262 22.38 36.07 -9.25
N ASN A 263 22.39 35.61 -10.50
CA ASN A 263 23.43 34.76 -11.11
C ASN A 263 23.76 33.50 -10.29
N GLN A 264 22.76 32.94 -9.59
CA GLN A 264 22.90 31.69 -8.86
C GLN A 264 21.87 30.66 -9.31
N THR A 265 22.23 29.39 -9.16
CA THR A 265 21.29 28.28 -9.31
C THR A 265 20.74 27.89 -7.94
N THR A 266 19.42 28.00 -7.79
CA THR A 266 18.68 27.48 -6.63
C THR A 266 18.04 26.16 -7.01
N THR A 267 18.41 25.08 -6.32
CA THR A 267 17.85 23.75 -6.56
C THR A 267 17.02 23.29 -5.36
N GLY A 268 15.79 22.81 -5.62
CA GLY A 268 14.96 22.11 -4.65
C GLY A 268 14.68 20.68 -5.11
N THR A 269 14.93 19.70 -4.24
CA THR A 269 14.65 18.28 -4.52
C THR A 269 13.41 17.83 -3.75
N PHE A 270 12.43 17.28 -4.46
CA PHE A 270 11.15 16.85 -3.90
C PHE A 270 10.93 15.37 -4.18
N ALA A 271 10.76 14.59 -3.12
CA ALA A 271 10.47 13.17 -3.25
C ALA A 271 8.96 12.95 -3.32
N ILE A 272 8.47 12.24 -4.34
CA ILE A 272 7.11 11.72 -4.47
C ILE A 272 7.15 10.27 -4.98
N ASP A 273 6.23 9.43 -4.54
CA ASP A 273 6.18 8.02 -4.91
C ASP A 273 4.74 7.50 -4.80
N VAL A 274 4.49 6.32 -5.35
CA VAL A 274 3.18 5.68 -5.41
C VAL A 274 2.62 5.49 -4.00
N LEU A 275 1.35 5.86 -3.83
CA LEU A 275 0.64 5.78 -2.56
C LEU A 275 0.38 4.34 -2.12
N SER A 276 0.28 4.15 -0.81
CA SER A 276 0.12 2.87 -0.12
C SER A 276 -1.16 2.84 0.70
N SER A 277 -1.45 1.69 1.32
CA SER A 277 -2.56 1.52 2.25
C SER A 277 -2.16 0.74 3.50
N LEU A 278 -2.85 1.04 4.61
CA LEU A 278 -2.68 0.34 5.89
C LEU A 278 -4.04 -0.12 6.41
N ALA A 279 -4.18 -1.41 6.67
CA ALA A 279 -5.28 -1.98 7.44
C ALA A 279 -4.89 -2.06 8.92
N VAL A 280 -5.64 -1.39 9.78
CA VAL A 280 -5.46 -1.41 11.24
C VAL A 280 -6.55 -2.26 11.85
N SER A 281 -6.16 -3.22 12.69
CA SER A 281 -7.07 -4.01 13.53
C SER A 281 -6.77 -3.75 15.00
N THR A 282 -7.77 -3.38 15.79
CA THR A 282 -7.65 -3.13 17.24
C THR A 282 -8.48 -4.13 18.02
N TYR A 283 -7.85 -4.75 19.01
CA TYR A 283 -8.48 -5.75 19.86
C TYR A 283 -8.32 -5.38 21.33
N SER A 284 -9.38 -5.49 22.13
CA SER A 284 -9.24 -5.59 23.58
C SER A 284 -8.77 -7.00 23.93
N ARG A 285 -7.74 -7.09 24.78
CA ARG A 285 -7.17 -8.36 25.22
C ARG A 285 -8.03 -8.95 26.34
N SER A 286 -8.39 -10.22 26.21
CA SER A 286 -9.06 -10.98 27.26
C SER A 286 -8.45 -12.37 27.42
N THR A 287 -8.44 -12.87 28.66
CA THR A 287 -8.16 -14.26 28.96
C THR A 287 -9.45 -15.06 28.84
N ASN A 288 -9.42 -16.13 28.07
CA ASN A 288 -10.54 -17.02 27.81
C ASN A 288 -10.16 -18.45 28.15
N THR A 289 -11.17 -19.26 28.40
CA THR A 289 -11.01 -20.69 28.71
C THR A 289 -11.86 -21.48 27.74
N TRP A 290 -11.22 -22.38 27.00
CA TRP A 290 -11.91 -23.48 26.35
C TRP A 290 -11.93 -24.65 27.34
N SER A 291 -13.09 -25.23 27.63
CA SER A 291 -13.20 -26.38 28.52
C SER A 291 -14.17 -27.39 27.97
N ASP A 292 -14.03 -28.63 28.41
CA ASP A 292 -14.97 -29.71 28.14
C ASP A 292 -15.13 -30.55 29.41
N SER A 293 -16.37 -30.64 29.90
CA SER A 293 -16.76 -31.48 31.03
C SER A 293 -17.34 -32.82 30.56
N PHE A 294 -17.20 -33.13 29.28
CA PHE A 294 -17.66 -34.37 28.65
C PHE A 294 -19.16 -34.64 28.86
N SER A 295 -19.96 -33.57 28.82
CA SER A 295 -21.43 -33.65 28.89
C SER A 295 -22.06 -34.18 27.59
N ASP A 296 -21.34 -34.01 26.48
CA ASP A 296 -21.65 -34.49 25.15
C ASP A 296 -20.37 -34.64 24.31
N GLU A 297 -20.50 -35.08 23.06
CA GLU A 297 -19.37 -35.29 22.15
C GLU A 297 -19.02 -34.06 21.29
N SER A 298 -19.66 -32.90 21.52
CA SER A 298 -19.54 -31.72 20.65
C SER A 298 -18.15 -31.09 20.61
N LYS A 299 -17.25 -31.50 21.50
CA LYS A 299 -15.87 -31.03 21.63
C LYS A 299 -14.84 -32.14 21.48
N ILE A 300 -15.27 -33.32 21.04
CA ILE A 300 -14.43 -34.50 20.80
C ILE A 300 -13.94 -34.49 19.35
N GLY A 301 -12.63 -34.73 19.18
CA GLY A 301 -11.96 -34.76 17.90
C GLY A 301 -12.19 -36.09 17.17
N ALA A 302 -12.25 -36.04 15.83
CA ALA A 302 -12.57 -37.19 14.99
C ALA A 302 -11.52 -38.33 15.02
N SER A 303 -10.33 -38.09 15.57
CA SER A 303 -9.28 -39.10 15.75
C SER A 303 -9.40 -39.89 17.06
N THR A 304 -10.45 -39.64 17.85
CA THR A 304 -10.72 -40.34 19.11
C THR A 304 -11.09 -41.80 18.85
N ASP A 305 -10.55 -42.74 19.64
CA ASP A 305 -10.83 -44.18 19.55
C ASP A 305 -10.87 -44.85 20.93
N ASN A 306 -11.69 -45.90 21.05
CA ASN A 306 -11.89 -46.68 22.29
C ASN A 306 -12.31 -45.84 23.51
N ILE A 307 -12.95 -44.68 23.28
CA ILE A 307 -13.47 -43.79 24.32
C ILE A 307 -15.00 -43.74 24.23
N GLU A 308 -15.67 -43.83 25.37
CA GLU A 308 -17.06 -43.41 25.50
C GLU A 308 -17.16 -42.12 26.33
N VAL A 309 -18.01 -41.19 25.88
CA VAL A 309 -18.37 -39.97 26.61
C VAL A 309 -19.78 -40.15 27.17
N SER A 310 -19.87 -40.35 28.49
CA SER A 310 -21.14 -40.53 29.17
C SER A 310 -21.06 -40.16 30.65
N GLY A 311 -22.11 -39.53 31.18
CA GLY A 311 -22.19 -39.19 32.60
C GLY A 311 -21.12 -38.18 33.06
N ASN A 312 -20.84 -37.16 32.23
CA ASN A 312 -19.87 -36.09 32.46
C ASN A 312 -18.43 -36.59 32.66
N ARG A 313 -18.02 -37.59 31.88
CA ARG A 313 -16.63 -38.07 31.83
C ARG A 313 -16.35 -38.76 30.49
N ALA A 314 -15.09 -38.74 30.08
CA ALA A 314 -14.55 -39.59 29.04
C ALA A 314 -13.82 -40.78 29.67
N ARG A 315 -14.09 -42.00 29.21
CA ARG A 315 -13.49 -43.24 29.74
C ARG A 315 -13.39 -44.31 28.66
N PHE A 316 -12.80 -45.47 28.97
CA PHE A 316 -12.77 -46.58 28.01
C PHE A 316 -14.17 -46.97 27.56
N GLU A 317 -14.32 -47.13 26.25
CA GLU A 317 -15.54 -47.62 25.63
C GLU A 317 -15.79 -49.10 25.98
N GLY A 318 -17.00 -49.39 26.46
CA GLY A 318 -17.48 -50.76 26.65
C GLY A 318 -17.18 -51.33 28.04
N ILE A 319 -16.86 -52.62 28.08
CA ILE A 319 -16.62 -53.37 29.33
C ILE A 319 -15.30 -54.12 29.27
N GLN A 320 -14.67 -54.30 30.43
CA GLN A 320 -13.45 -55.10 30.58
C GLN A 320 -13.62 -56.53 30.06
N PRO A 321 -12.56 -57.18 29.55
CA PRO A 321 -11.16 -56.74 29.62
C PRO A 321 -10.78 -55.70 28.56
N TRP A 322 -10.00 -54.68 28.94
CA TRP A 322 -9.46 -53.67 28.03
C TRP A 322 -8.37 -54.28 27.15
N THR A 323 -8.59 -54.32 25.83
CA THR A 323 -7.69 -55.01 24.88
C THR A 323 -6.85 -54.06 24.02
N ALA A 324 -7.15 -52.77 24.03
CA ALA A 324 -6.41 -51.73 23.36
C ALA A 324 -6.34 -50.46 24.24
N PRO A 325 -5.31 -49.61 24.07
CA PRO A 325 -5.30 -48.25 24.59
C PRO A 325 -6.45 -47.42 24.02
N ALA A 326 -6.82 -46.33 24.70
CA ALA A 326 -7.81 -45.38 24.21
C ALA A 326 -7.18 -44.00 23.99
N ASN A 327 -7.51 -43.37 22.87
CA ASN A 327 -7.09 -42.02 22.54
C ASN A 327 -8.28 -41.08 22.58
N LEU A 328 -8.20 -40.06 23.42
CA LEU A 328 -9.14 -38.96 23.45
C LEU A 328 -8.49 -37.72 22.84
N TYR A 329 -9.08 -37.18 21.78
CA TYR A 329 -8.66 -35.89 21.21
C TYR A 329 -9.75 -34.84 21.42
N SER A 330 -9.36 -33.59 21.66
CA SER A 330 -10.28 -32.46 21.55
C SER A 330 -10.56 -32.14 20.08
N GLN A 331 -11.64 -31.42 19.81
CA GLN A 331 -11.72 -30.63 18.59
C GLN A 331 -10.58 -29.61 18.54
N THR A 332 -10.25 -29.17 17.33
CA THR A 332 -9.25 -28.11 17.12
C THR A 332 -9.70 -26.82 17.78
N ILE A 333 -8.87 -26.31 18.69
CA ILE A 333 -9.08 -25.06 19.40
C ILE A 333 -8.41 -23.96 18.57
N THR A 334 -9.22 -23.10 17.92
CA THR A 334 -8.74 -22.00 17.07
C THR A 334 -9.31 -20.65 17.54
N PRO A 335 -8.67 -20.00 18.52
CA PRO A 335 -9.11 -18.69 18.98
C PRO A 335 -8.97 -17.61 17.90
N ILE A 336 -9.95 -16.72 17.82
CA ILE A 336 -9.87 -15.54 16.96
C ILE A 336 -8.90 -14.54 17.58
N ALA A 337 -7.96 -14.01 16.79
CA ALA A 337 -6.92 -13.08 17.25
C ALA A 337 -6.19 -13.61 18.50
N LEU A 338 -5.73 -14.87 18.43
CA LEU A 338 -4.91 -15.47 19.46
C LEU A 338 -3.66 -14.62 19.71
N SER A 339 -3.47 -14.22 20.96
CA SER A 339 -2.29 -13.50 21.43
C SER A 339 -1.31 -14.48 22.07
N ARG A 340 -1.78 -15.37 22.93
CA ARG A 340 -0.91 -16.31 23.66
C ARG A 340 -1.69 -17.51 24.19
N TRP A 341 -1.08 -18.68 24.24
CA TRP A 341 -1.63 -19.82 24.98
C TRP A 341 -1.43 -19.66 26.50
N GLY A 342 -2.15 -20.43 27.31
CA GLY A 342 -2.09 -20.36 28.76
C GLY A 342 -1.76 -21.71 29.36
N THR A 343 -2.67 -22.21 30.20
CA THR A 343 -2.50 -23.45 30.95
C THR A 343 -3.48 -24.48 30.46
N PHE A 344 -2.98 -25.66 30.12
CA PHE A 344 -3.78 -26.86 29.92
C PHE A 344 -3.97 -27.54 31.29
N SER A 345 -5.20 -27.74 31.73
CA SER A 345 -5.52 -28.38 33.02
C SER A 345 -6.52 -29.50 32.82
N TRP A 346 -6.48 -30.50 33.69
CA TRP A 346 -7.40 -31.63 33.66
C TRP A 346 -7.73 -32.09 35.08
N ASN A 347 -8.89 -32.74 35.18
CA ASN A 347 -9.32 -33.49 36.35
C ASN A 347 -9.60 -34.92 35.88
N ASP A 348 -8.88 -35.88 36.45
CA ASP A 348 -8.99 -37.27 36.09
C ASP A 348 -9.05 -38.19 37.32
N THR A 349 -9.54 -39.41 37.07
CA THR A 349 -9.49 -40.53 37.98
C THR A 349 -8.63 -41.61 37.35
N GLN A 350 -7.47 -41.88 37.95
CA GLN A 350 -6.55 -42.93 37.54
C GLN A 350 -6.50 -44.07 38.57
N PRO A 351 -7.27 -45.16 38.37
CA PRO A 351 -7.19 -46.36 39.20
C PRO A 351 -5.80 -47.02 39.17
N SER A 352 -5.50 -47.85 40.18
CA SER A 352 -4.28 -48.65 40.19
C SER A 352 -4.17 -49.52 38.93
N GLU A 353 -2.94 -49.73 38.43
CA GLU A 353 -2.67 -50.51 37.21
C GLU A 353 -3.26 -49.89 35.93
N THR A 354 -3.42 -48.56 35.92
CA THR A 354 -3.82 -47.77 34.75
C THR A 354 -2.93 -46.53 34.64
N THR A 355 -2.82 -45.96 33.44
CA THR A 355 -2.10 -44.70 33.19
C THR A 355 -2.91 -43.78 32.30
N ILE A 356 -2.87 -42.48 32.59
CA ILE A 356 -3.32 -41.42 31.70
C ILE A 356 -2.12 -40.53 31.41
N THR A 357 -1.84 -40.27 30.13
CA THR A 357 -0.77 -39.36 29.70
C THR A 357 -1.34 -38.32 28.76
N TYR A 358 -0.98 -37.05 28.99
CA TYR A 358 -1.48 -35.91 28.23
C TYR A 358 -0.45 -35.41 27.24
N HIS A 359 -0.92 -35.00 26.08
CA HIS A 359 -0.09 -34.52 24.97
C HIS A 359 -0.78 -33.32 24.30
N VAL A 360 0.01 -32.48 23.65
CA VAL A 360 -0.48 -31.34 22.87
C VAL A 360 -0.12 -31.52 21.40
N TYR A 361 -1.13 -31.48 20.54
CA TYR A 361 -1.02 -31.59 19.09
C TYR A 361 -1.41 -30.28 18.43
N TYR A 362 -1.09 -30.15 17.14
CA TYR A 362 -1.56 -29.08 16.28
C TYR A 362 -1.97 -29.65 14.90
N PRO A 363 -2.93 -29.01 14.21
CA PRO A 363 -3.31 -29.43 12.87
C PRO A 363 -2.19 -29.11 11.87
N SER A 364 -1.80 -30.09 11.06
CA SER A 364 -0.79 -29.95 10.01
C SER A 364 -1.00 -30.96 8.90
N GLY A 365 -0.87 -30.54 7.64
CA GLY A 365 -0.89 -31.45 6.48
C GLY A 365 -2.16 -32.31 6.33
N GLY A 366 -3.30 -31.86 6.86
CA GLY A 366 -4.57 -32.61 6.85
C GLY A 366 -4.74 -33.62 7.98
N GLY A 367 -3.79 -33.68 8.93
CA GLY A 367 -3.87 -34.52 10.14
C GLY A 367 -3.42 -33.78 11.39
N LEU A 368 -3.11 -34.54 12.45
CA LEU A 368 -2.59 -34.02 13.70
C LEU A 368 -1.09 -34.35 13.81
N THR A 369 -0.30 -33.36 14.21
CA THR A 369 1.13 -33.54 14.50
C THR A 369 1.40 -33.13 15.95
N LEU A 370 2.24 -33.88 16.65
CA LEU A 370 2.61 -33.57 18.03
C LEU A 370 3.44 -32.27 18.07
N VAL A 371 3.15 -31.36 19.00
CA VAL A 371 4.02 -30.22 19.25
C VAL A 371 5.40 -30.76 19.68
N PRO A 372 6.50 -30.42 18.97
CA PRO A 372 7.79 -31.07 19.21
C PRO A 372 8.37 -30.69 20.58
N ASP A 373 9.20 -31.57 21.15
CA ASP A 373 9.84 -31.34 22.46
C ASP A 373 10.76 -30.10 22.50
N SER A 374 11.22 -29.64 21.34
CA SER A 374 11.96 -28.37 21.22
C SER A 374 11.10 -27.14 21.51
N VAL A 375 9.77 -27.27 21.46
CA VAL A 375 8.79 -26.21 21.75
C VAL A 375 8.10 -26.46 23.09
N LEU A 376 7.68 -27.71 23.35
CA LEU A 376 7.05 -28.11 24.61
C LEU A 376 7.78 -29.33 25.17
N SER A 377 8.76 -29.10 26.04
CA SER A 377 9.63 -30.17 26.54
C SER A 377 8.86 -31.26 27.28
N GLY A 378 9.10 -32.52 26.90
CA GLY A 378 8.46 -33.70 27.49
C GLY A 378 7.17 -34.14 26.79
N ASN A 379 6.70 -33.39 25.78
CA ASN A 379 5.46 -33.71 25.08
C ASN A 379 5.49 -35.05 24.36
N SER A 380 6.64 -35.54 23.85
CA SER A 380 6.75 -36.87 23.23
C SER A 380 6.64 -38.04 24.20
N THR A 381 6.94 -37.80 25.47
CA THR A 381 6.81 -38.79 26.56
C THR A 381 5.41 -38.74 27.18
N GLY A 382 4.78 -37.57 27.15
CA GLY A 382 3.47 -37.31 27.75
C GLY A 382 3.56 -36.89 29.21
N PHE A 383 2.58 -36.11 29.67
CA PHE A 383 2.51 -35.58 31.02
C PHE A 383 1.52 -36.40 31.86
N SER A 384 1.91 -36.84 33.07
CA SER A 384 1.07 -37.72 33.90
C SER A 384 1.18 -37.50 35.42
N SER A 385 2.00 -36.55 35.88
CA SER A 385 2.31 -36.35 37.31
C SER A 385 1.76 -35.06 37.91
N SER A 386 1.08 -34.24 37.12
CA SER A 386 0.43 -32.98 37.53
C SER A 386 -1.03 -32.97 37.05
N THR A 387 -1.82 -32.01 37.52
CA THR A 387 -3.19 -31.73 37.02
C THR A 387 -3.23 -30.55 36.04
N SER A 388 -2.06 -30.00 35.70
CA SER A 388 -1.92 -28.90 34.76
C SER A 388 -0.53 -28.84 34.13
N LEU A 389 -0.46 -28.17 32.99
CA LEU A 389 0.70 -27.94 32.15
C LEU A 389 0.68 -26.50 31.63
N ASP A 390 1.74 -25.73 31.88
CA ASP A 390 1.93 -24.43 31.25
C ASP A 390 2.33 -24.62 29.79
N VAL A 391 1.47 -24.18 28.89
CA VAL A 391 1.68 -24.22 27.43
C VAL A 391 1.85 -22.82 26.84
N SER A 392 2.00 -21.79 27.68
CA SER A 392 2.15 -20.40 27.23
C SER A 392 3.42 -20.15 26.42
N GLY A 393 4.44 -20.99 26.60
CA GLY A 393 5.68 -20.99 25.82
C GLY A 393 5.52 -21.49 24.37
N ILE A 394 4.39 -22.10 24.00
CA ILE A 394 4.12 -22.49 22.62
C ILE A 394 3.89 -21.21 21.78
N PRO A 395 4.71 -20.93 20.75
CA PRO A 395 4.58 -19.72 19.94
C PRO A 395 3.23 -19.64 19.21
N ALA A 396 2.40 -18.67 19.58
CA ALA A 396 1.03 -18.55 19.06
C ALA A 396 0.96 -18.12 17.59
N ASP A 397 2.03 -17.50 17.07
CA ASP A 397 2.19 -17.14 15.66
C ASP A 397 2.46 -18.35 14.76
N THR A 398 3.18 -19.34 15.29
CA THR A 398 3.54 -20.59 14.60
C THR A 398 2.48 -21.67 14.82
N TYR A 399 1.89 -21.71 16.01
CA TYR A 399 0.85 -22.66 16.43
C TYR A 399 -0.45 -21.91 16.79
N PRO A 400 -1.18 -21.38 15.79
CA PRO A 400 -2.40 -20.60 16.02
C PRO A 400 -3.60 -21.47 16.44
N SER A 401 -3.42 -22.79 16.49
CA SER A 401 -4.45 -23.74 16.91
C SER A 401 -3.81 -24.96 17.56
N LEU A 402 -4.44 -25.48 18.61
CA LEU A 402 -4.00 -26.66 19.33
C LEU A 402 -5.11 -27.71 19.41
N VAL A 403 -4.70 -28.95 19.65
CA VAL A 403 -5.56 -30.09 19.95
C VAL A 403 -5.00 -30.75 21.20
N LEU A 404 -5.86 -30.93 22.21
CA LEU A 404 -5.51 -31.63 23.44
C LEU A 404 -5.69 -33.12 23.22
N HIS A 405 -4.79 -33.92 23.76
CA HIS A 405 -4.86 -35.38 23.65
C HIS A 405 -4.61 -36.02 25.01
N ALA A 406 -5.41 -37.03 25.34
CA ALA A 406 -5.19 -37.92 26.46
C ALA A 406 -5.10 -39.35 25.97
N TYR A 407 -4.07 -40.05 26.44
CA TYR A 407 -3.79 -41.44 26.11
C TYR A 407 -3.94 -42.31 27.35
N LEU A 408 -4.94 -43.19 27.31
CA LEU A 408 -5.35 -44.04 28.42
C LEU A 408 -4.86 -45.48 28.15
N VAL A 409 -4.19 -46.07 29.13
CA VAL A 409 -3.71 -47.45 29.06
C VAL A 409 -4.08 -48.20 30.33
N ALA A 410 -4.68 -49.38 30.18
CA ALA A 410 -4.84 -50.33 31.28
C ALA A 410 -3.63 -51.28 31.29
N GLN A 411 -2.81 -51.23 32.33
CA GLN A 411 -1.66 -52.13 32.50
C GLN A 411 -2.12 -53.54 32.88
N ASN A 412 -3.25 -53.63 33.58
CA ASN A 412 -4.03 -54.85 33.76
C ASN A 412 -5.36 -54.71 33.00
N PRO A 413 -5.68 -55.60 32.05
CA PRO A 413 -6.94 -55.54 31.29
C PRO A 413 -8.21 -55.52 32.16
N ASN A 414 -8.14 -55.98 33.41
CA ASN A 414 -9.27 -56.02 34.35
C ASN A 414 -9.26 -54.87 35.37
N ALA A 415 -8.33 -53.92 35.28
CA ALA A 415 -8.30 -52.75 36.17
C ALA A 415 -9.48 -51.81 35.88
N PRO A 416 -10.11 -51.20 36.92
CA PRO A 416 -11.20 -50.24 36.73
C PRO A 416 -10.85 -49.19 35.66
N SER A 417 -11.82 -48.77 34.85
CA SER A 417 -11.55 -47.79 33.79
C SER A 417 -10.97 -46.51 34.38
N PRO A 418 -9.82 -46.01 33.90
CA PRO A 418 -9.49 -44.60 34.06
C PRO A 418 -10.57 -43.72 33.42
N SER A 419 -10.74 -42.52 33.94
CA SER A 419 -11.66 -41.52 33.39
C SER A 419 -11.11 -40.11 33.52
N ILE A 420 -11.57 -39.23 32.65
CA ILE A 420 -11.28 -37.79 32.69
C ILE A 420 -12.63 -37.10 32.87
N GLU A 421 -12.77 -36.34 33.95
CA GLU A 421 -14.01 -35.67 34.31
C GLU A 421 -14.10 -34.27 33.68
N GLU A 422 -12.96 -33.61 33.51
CA GLU A 422 -12.89 -32.30 32.86
C GLU A 422 -11.49 -32.05 32.30
N TRP A 423 -11.42 -31.31 31.20
CA TRP A 423 -10.19 -30.63 30.82
C TRP A 423 -10.45 -29.21 30.32
N SER A 424 -9.43 -28.36 30.40
CA SER A 424 -9.52 -26.98 29.95
C SER A 424 -8.18 -26.43 29.47
N LEU A 425 -8.24 -25.50 28.52
CA LEU A 425 -7.10 -24.74 28.02
C LEU A 425 -7.43 -23.25 28.13
N THR A 426 -6.64 -22.53 28.91
CA THR A 426 -6.70 -21.07 28.92
C THR A 426 -5.86 -20.50 27.79
N TYR A 427 -6.26 -19.34 27.27
CA TYR A 427 -5.53 -18.58 26.26
C TYR A 427 -5.94 -17.12 26.31
N GLU A 428 -5.11 -16.27 25.74
CA GLU A 428 -5.43 -14.86 25.55
C GLU A 428 -5.72 -14.59 24.10
N SER A 429 -6.81 -13.85 23.87
CA SER A 429 -7.27 -13.52 22.53
C SER A 429 -7.85 -12.11 22.48
N GLY A 430 -8.03 -11.61 21.27
CA GLY A 430 -8.57 -10.30 21.00
C GLY A 430 -10.08 -10.31 20.71
N GLN A 431 -10.82 -9.37 21.29
CA GLN A 431 -12.16 -8.99 20.80
C GLN A 431 -12.07 -7.65 20.08
N GLY A 432 -12.64 -7.55 18.87
CA GLY A 432 -12.60 -6.32 18.09
C GLY A 432 -13.23 -5.15 18.86
N ILE A 433 -12.57 -4.00 18.85
CA ILE A 433 -13.03 -2.81 19.59
C ILE A 433 -12.89 -1.54 18.75
N ALA A 434 -13.95 -0.72 18.75
CA ALA A 434 -13.88 0.63 18.22
C ALA A 434 -13.13 1.53 19.20
N ILE A 435 -12.02 2.13 18.75
CA ILE A 435 -11.24 3.02 19.61
C ILE A 435 -10.59 4.14 18.79
N PRO A 436 -10.57 5.38 19.29
CA PRO A 436 -9.77 6.44 18.69
C PRO A 436 -8.27 6.22 18.98
N PHE A 437 -7.44 6.39 17.96
CA PHE A 437 -5.99 6.34 18.03
C PHE A 437 -5.37 7.42 17.13
N THR A 438 -4.21 7.91 17.52
CA THR A 438 -3.42 8.82 16.70
C THR A 438 -2.45 8.02 15.84
N MET A 439 -2.38 8.34 14.55
CA MET A 439 -1.36 7.85 13.64
C MET A 439 -0.50 9.03 13.17
N ARG A 440 0.80 8.96 13.43
CA ARG A 440 1.77 10.02 13.13
C ARG A 440 2.87 9.49 12.23
N GLY A 441 3.15 10.18 11.13
CA GLY A 441 4.30 9.90 10.26
C GLY A 441 5.58 10.56 10.77
N ALA A 442 6.75 10.04 10.38
CA ALA A 442 8.05 10.59 10.79
C ALA A 442 8.41 11.86 10.00
N LYS A 443 7.84 12.07 8.80
CA LYS A 443 8.10 13.28 8.01
C LYS A 443 7.59 14.54 8.71
N VAL A 444 8.42 15.58 8.70
CA VAL A 444 8.14 16.90 9.30
C VAL A 444 7.99 17.96 8.21
N ILE A 445 7.27 19.03 8.51
CA ILE A 445 7.10 20.20 7.62
C ILE A 445 7.72 21.48 8.21
N GLY A 446 8.37 21.35 9.37
CA GLY A 446 8.99 22.44 10.11
C GLY A 446 8.78 22.33 11.62
N SER A 447 8.88 23.47 12.29
CA SER A 447 8.79 23.59 13.75
C SER A 447 8.14 24.91 14.15
N GLY A 448 7.54 24.93 15.35
CA GLY A 448 6.91 26.12 15.92
C GLY A 448 6.97 26.16 17.45
N PRO A 449 6.22 27.08 18.08
CA PRO A 449 6.21 27.25 19.54
C PRO A 449 5.85 25.98 20.33
N SER A 450 5.07 25.08 19.72
CA SER A 450 4.66 23.79 20.30
C SER A 450 5.59 22.63 19.95
N GLY A 451 6.74 22.89 19.31
CA GLY A 451 7.70 21.88 18.86
C GLY A 451 7.57 21.50 17.39
N THR A 452 7.90 20.25 17.07
CA THR A 452 7.90 19.71 15.70
C THR A 452 6.51 19.71 15.09
N VAL A 453 6.40 20.15 13.84
CA VAL A 453 5.18 20.08 13.04
C VAL A 453 5.29 18.91 12.06
N TYR A 454 4.52 17.86 12.31
CA TYR A 454 4.52 16.65 11.47
C TYR A 454 3.67 16.85 10.21
N LYS A 455 4.10 16.24 9.10
CA LYS A 455 3.35 16.24 7.83
C LYS A 455 2.05 15.46 7.94
N TYR A 456 2.09 14.35 8.69
CA TYR A 456 0.95 13.48 8.95
C TYR A 456 0.82 13.27 10.46
N ASP A 457 -0.25 13.77 11.06
CA ASP A 457 -0.65 13.49 12.43
C ASP A 457 -2.19 13.53 12.48
N GLN A 458 -2.82 12.36 12.53
CA GLN A 458 -4.28 12.21 12.39
C GLN A 458 -4.86 11.41 13.54
N LEU A 459 -5.98 11.89 14.08
CA LEU A 459 -6.83 11.12 14.99
C LEU A 459 -7.82 10.30 14.15
N LEU A 460 -7.70 8.98 14.23
CA LEU A 460 -8.48 8.01 13.49
C LEU A 460 -9.23 7.09 14.46
N THR A 461 -10.26 6.39 14.00
CA THR A 461 -11.07 5.50 14.85
C THR A 461 -11.38 4.21 14.09
N THR A 462 -11.12 3.06 14.71
CA THR A 462 -11.58 1.77 14.20
C THR A 462 -13.08 1.59 14.41
N ASN A 463 -13.70 0.74 13.60
CA ASN A 463 -15.12 0.41 13.76
C ASN A 463 -15.37 -0.59 14.92
N SER A 464 -16.62 -0.98 15.16
CA SER A 464 -16.98 -1.91 16.25
C SER A 464 -16.38 -3.31 16.13
N SER A 465 -15.97 -3.74 14.93
CA SER A 465 -15.21 -4.99 14.74
C SER A 465 -13.70 -4.78 14.91
N GLY A 466 -13.26 -3.58 15.28
CA GLY A 466 -11.87 -3.21 15.43
C GLY A 466 -11.13 -2.92 14.13
N ALA A 467 -11.80 -2.75 12.99
CA ALA A 467 -11.16 -2.59 11.69
C ALA A 467 -11.17 -1.14 11.17
N LEU A 468 -10.09 -0.73 10.50
CA LEU A 468 -10.00 0.48 9.68
C LEU A 468 -9.06 0.22 8.50
N THR A 469 -9.42 0.69 7.30
CA THR A 469 -8.50 0.76 6.16
C THR A 469 -8.19 2.21 5.85
N ILE A 470 -6.91 2.54 5.84
CA ILE A 470 -6.39 3.86 5.53
C ILE A 470 -5.76 3.79 4.14
N SER A 471 -6.31 4.55 3.21
CA SER A 471 -5.84 4.64 1.82
C SER A 471 -5.00 5.90 1.61
N ASN A 472 -4.29 5.95 0.48
CA ASN A 472 -3.54 7.14 0.05
C ASN A 472 -2.44 7.56 1.04
N LEU A 473 -1.77 6.59 1.66
CA LEU A 473 -0.63 6.84 2.54
C LEU A 473 0.63 7.09 1.72
N GLU A 474 1.38 8.11 2.11
CA GLU A 474 2.74 8.33 1.64
C GLU A 474 3.67 7.28 2.25
N TRP A 475 4.78 6.95 1.58
CA TRP A 475 5.80 6.13 2.23
C TRP A 475 6.42 6.93 3.37
N ASP A 476 6.42 6.33 4.55
CA ASP A 476 6.92 6.92 5.78
C ASP A 476 7.04 5.83 6.86
N ALA A 477 7.61 6.18 8.01
CA ALA A 477 7.52 5.40 9.22
C ALA A 477 6.40 5.97 10.11
N TYR A 478 5.38 5.17 10.40
CA TYR A 478 4.19 5.60 11.14
C TYR A 478 4.15 5.00 12.55
N THR A 479 3.92 5.86 13.54
CA THR A 479 3.69 5.45 14.94
C THR A 479 2.21 5.57 15.26
N LEU A 480 1.65 4.52 15.88
CA LEU A 480 0.27 4.50 16.33
C LEU A 480 0.25 4.57 17.86
N SER A 481 -0.53 5.50 18.41
CA SER A 481 -0.68 5.70 19.85
C SER A 481 -2.14 5.84 20.24
N VAL A 482 -2.52 5.33 21.40
CA VAL A 482 -3.83 5.55 22.02
C VAL A 482 -3.66 6.56 23.16
N ALA A 483 -4.60 7.49 23.30
CA ALA A 483 -4.56 8.45 24.40
C ALA A 483 -5.00 7.78 25.71
N ALA A 484 -4.42 8.17 26.84
CA ALA A 484 -4.79 7.62 28.15
C ALA A 484 -6.28 7.82 28.48
N SER A 485 -6.91 8.87 27.94
CA SER A 485 -8.35 9.12 28.07
C SER A 485 -9.26 8.06 27.44
N THR A 486 -8.70 7.18 26.59
CA THR A 486 -9.44 6.03 26.04
C THR A 486 -9.62 4.90 27.06
N GLY A 487 -8.87 4.92 28.17
CA GLY A 487 -8.84 3.83 29.15
C GLY A 487 -8.03 2.61 28.71
N TYR A 488 -7.26 2.71 27.62
CA TYR A 488 -6.40 1.64 27.12
C TYR A 488 -4.93 2.05 26.95
N ASP A 489 -4.04 1.08 27.13
CA ASP A 489 -2.64 1.10 26.68
C ASP A 489 -2.48 0.10 25.51
N ILE A 490 -1.56 0.39 24.58
CA ILE A 490 -1.14 -0.61 23.58
C ILE A 490 -0.27 -1.64 24.29
N ALA A 491 -0.82 -2.83 24.49
CA ALA A 491 -0.14 -3.97 25.10
C ALA A 491 0.62 -4.82 24.08
N SER A 492 0.30 -4.69 22.79
CA SER A 492 1.06 -5.33 21.71
C SER A 492 0.73 -4.73 20.34
N SER A 493 1.66 -4.84 19.41
CA SER A 493 1.61 -4.39 18.02
C SER A 493 2.27 -5.42 17.11
N CYS A 494 1.47 -6.19 16.39
CA CYS A 494 1.93 -7.14 15.37
C CYS A 494 2.40 -6.38 14.14
N ALA A 495 3.66 -5.96 14.24
CA ALA A 495 4.46 -5.02 13.45
C ALA A 495 5.08 -4.04 14.47
N PRO A 496 6.34 -4.25 14.88
CA PRO A 496 7.02 -3.34 15.79
C PRO A 496 6.95 -1.92 15.25
N GLN A 497 6.64 -0.96 16.12
CA GLN A 497 6.54 0.44 15.73
C GLN A 497 7.91 1.13 15.85
N PRO A 498 8.20 2.14 15.00
CA PRO A 498 7.34 2.67 13.96
C PRO A 498 7.16 1.71 12.77
N ILE A 499 5.96 1.69 12.21
CA ILE A 499 5.59 0.83 11.08
C ILE A 499 6.09 1.48 9.80
N VAL A 500 7.07 0.86 9.15
CA VAL A 500 7.58 1.32 7.85
C VAL A 500 6.61 0.90 6.74
N ILE A 501 6.05 1.90 6.07
CA ILE A 501 5.22 1.74 4.87
C ILE A 501 6.07 2.13 3.67
N ALA A 502 6.41 1.15 2.83
CA ALA A 502 7.09 1.39 1.56
C ALA A 502 6.09 1.86 0.48
N PRO A 503 6.54 2.51 -0.61
CA PRO A 503 5.67 2.91 -1.72
C PRO A 503 4.95 1.72 -2.36
N ASN A 504 3.75 1.95 -2.90
CA ASN A 504 2.94 0.93 -3.58
C ASN A 504 2.76 -0.38 -2.77
N THR A 505 2.57 -0.28 -1.46
CA THR A 505 2.33 -1.44 -0.60
C THR A 505 0.98 -1.38 0.09
N SER A 506 0.45 -2.56 0.41
CA SER A 506 -0.65 -2.73 1.34
C SER A 506 -0.14 -3.50 2.53
N ARG A 507 -0.23 -2.91 3.72
CA ARG A 507 0.18 -3.54 4.98
C ARG A 507 -1.00 -3.70 5.92
N SER A 508 -0.86 -4.60 6.88
CA SER A 508 -1.76 -4.74 8.01
C SER A 508 -0.98 -4.61 9.32
N VAL A 509 -1.66 -4.14 10.36
CA VAL A 509 -1.17 -4.14 11.74
C VAL A 509 -2.32 -4.53 12.67
N GLN A 510 -1.99 -5.33 13.68
CA GLN A 510 -2.91 -5.65 14.77
C GLN A 510 -2.38 -5.03 16.07
N LEU A 511 -3.24 -4.30 16.77
CA LEU A 511 -2.95 -3.74 18.09
C LEU A 511 -3.79 -4.48 19.13
N PHE A 512 -3.13 -5.02 20.14
CA PHE A 512 -3.80 -5.57 21.33
C PHE A 512 -3.74 -4.53 22.44
N LEU A 513 -4.88 -4.28 23.07
CA LEU A 513 -5.08 -3.24 24.05
C LEU A 513 -5.34 -3.85 25.42
N ALA A 514 -4.66 -3.34 26.43
CA ALA A 514 -4.91 -3.64 27.84
C ALA A 514 -5.48 -2.41 28.54
N ALA A 515 -6.07 -2.61 29.72
CA ALA A 515 -6.52 -1.50 30.56
C ALA A 515 -5.37 -0.52 30.83
N GLN A 516 -5.65 0.77 30.72
CA GLN A 516 -4.65 1.82 30.92
C GLN A 516 -4.12 1.79 32.35
N THR A 517 -2.81 2.00 32.49
CA THR A 517 -2.15 2.15 33.79
C THR A 517 -1.24 3.37 33.81
N ALA A 518 -0.95 3.90 35.00
CA ALA A 518 -0.17 5.13 35.13
C ALA A 518 1.27 4.99 34.60
N ASN A 519 1.91 3.85 34.86
CA ASN A 519 3.17 3.49 34.21
C ASN A 519 3.11 2.05 33.70
N SER A 520 3.59 1.85 32.49
CA SER A 520 3.66 0.55 31.83
C SER A 520 4.92 0.41 31.00
N LEU A 521 5.36 -0.83 30.80
CA LEU A 521 6.50 -1.18 29.97
C LEU A 521 6.07 -2.21 28.94
N LEU A 522 6.24 -1.89 27.66
CA LEU A 522 6.11 -2.83 26.55
C LEU A 522 7.49 -3.22 26.05
N VAL A 523 7.82 -4.50 26.16
CA VAL A 523 9.09 -5.06 25.70
C VAL A 523 8.89 -5.83 24.39
N ASP A 524 9.59 -5.47 23.32
CA ASP A 524 9.71 -6.33 22.13
C ASP A 524 10.96 -7.19 22.20
N VAL A 525 10.82 -8.47 21.87
CA VAL A 525 11.94 -9.41 21.79
C VAL A 525 12.09 -9.85 20.33
N LYS A 526 13.28 -9.67 19.76
CA LYS A 526 13.59 -10.03 18.38
C LYS A 526 14.95 -10.71 18.25
N ASN A 527 15.17 -11.36 17.13
CA ASN A 527 16.50 -11.86 16.75
C ASN A 527 17.33 -10.78 16.03
N ASN A 528 18.58 -11.09 15.68
CA ASN A 528 19.48 -10.17 14.95
C ASN A 528 18.97 -9.75 13.56
N SER A 529 18.02 -10.48 12.98
CA SER A 529 17.38 -10.13 11.71
C SER A 529 16.18 -9.20 11.88
N GLY A 530 15.81 -8.88 13.12
CA GLY A 530 14.65 -8.06 13.45
C GLY A 530 13.31 -8.81 13.48
N THR A 531 13.33 -10.14 13.33
CA THR A 531 12.13 -10.97 13.46
C THR A 531 11.77 -11.10 14.94
N THR A 532 10.52 -10.82 15.28
CA THR A 532 9.97 -10.95 16.64
C THR A 532 9.95 -12.41 17.08
N ILE A 533 10.21 -12.66 18.36
CA ILE A 533 10.26 -14.00 18.95
C ILE A 533 9.03 -14.18 19.84
N SER A 534 8.09 -15.04 19.44
CA SER A 534 6.94 -15.46 20.25
C SER A 534 7.30 -16.64 21.16
N GLY A 535 6.59 -16.80 22.29
CA GLY A 535 6.84 -17.87 23.27
C GLY A 535 8.11 -17.72 24.13
N GLY A 536 8.90 -16.66 23.94
CA GLY A 536 10.05 -16.33 24.80
C GLY A 536 9.62 -15.80 26.18
N SER A 537 10.47 -15.93 27.18
CA SER A 537 10.22 -15.45 28.54
C SER A 537 10.88 -14.10 28.77
N VAL A 538 10.14 -13.12 29.30
CA VAL A 538 10.66 -11.83 29.76
C VAL A 538 10.38 -11.68 31.24
N ARG A 539 11.44 -11.56 32.05
CA ARG A 539 11.35 -11.31 33.49
C ARG A 539 11.76 -9.88 33.80
N LEU A 540 10.89 -9.17 34.51
CA LEU A 540 11.09 -7.79 34.95
C LEU A 540 11.16 -7.74 36.47
N THR A 541 12.17 -7.06 37.00
CA THR A 541 12.40 -6.93 38.45
C THR A 541 12.69 -5.49 38.84
N LYS A 542 12.39 -5.12 40.08
CA LYS A 542 12.76 -3.83 40.70
C LYS A 542 13.21 -4.06 42.12
N GLY A 543 14.48 -4.43 42.29
CA GLY A 543 14.97 -4.89 43.59
C GLY A 543 14.05 -5.98 44.17
N GLY A 544 13.70 -5.86 45.45
CA GLY A 544 12.77 -6.79 46.12
C GLY A 544 11.28 -6.40 46.06
N SER A 545 10.88 -5.31 45.38
CA SER A 545 9.50 -4.81 45.38
C SER A 545 8.66 -5.23 44.18
N TYR A 546 9.28 -5.76 43.13
CA TYR A 546 8.60 -6.28 41.95
C TYR A 546 9.41 -7.41 41.33
N ASP A 547 8.75 -8.50 40.97
CA ASP A 547 9.30 -9.62 40.22
C ASP A 547 8.16 -10.32 39.47
N ALA A 548 8.15 -10.19 38.14
CA ALA A 548 7.15 -10.81 37.30
C ALA A 548 7.78 -11.33 36.02
N THR A 549 7.28 -12.47 35.54
CA THR A 549 7.67 -13.06 34.27
C THR A 549 6.46 -13.10 33.36
N VAL A 550 6.62 -12.61 32.13
CA VAL A 550 5.59 -12.60 31.09
C VAL A 550 6.18 -13.23 29.84
N THR A 551 5.48 -14.23 29.32
CA THR A 551 5.83 -14.85 28.04
C THR A 551 5.44 -13.92 26.88
N THR A 552 6.30 -13.74 25.90
CA THR A 552 6.02 -12.92 24.71
C THR A 552 4.85 -13.50 23.92
N ASP A 553 3.95 -12.63 23.49
CA ASP A 553 2.77 -12.99 22.71
C ASP A 553 3.09 -13.32 21.23
N ALA A 554 2.07 -13.51 20.40
CA ALA A 554 2.15 -13.77 18.97
C ALA A 554 2.86 -12.65 18.18
N CYS A 555 2.92 -11.43 18.73
CA CYS A 555 3.67 -10.32 18.14
C CYS A 555 5.11 -10.24 18.68
N GLY A 556 5.53 -11.19 19.52
CA GLY A 556 6.82 -11.24 20.20
C GLY A 556 7.02 -10.15 21.25
N GLN A 557 5.93 -9.73 21.92
CA GLN A 557 5.99 -8.67 22.92
C GLN A 557 5.49 -9.11 24.29
N ALA A 558 6.07 -8.54 25.34
CA ALA A 558 5.67 -8.72 26.73
C ALA A 558 5.26 -7.37 27.34
N PHE A 559 4.04 -7.30 27.88
CA PHE A 559 3.49 -6.09 28.47
C PHE A 559 3.42 -6.19 30.00
N PHE A 560 3.94 -5.16 30.67
CA PHE A 560 3.89 -4.99 32.11
C PHE A 560 3.12 -3.72 32.44
N GLY A 561 1.90 -3.86 32.95
CA GLY A 561 1.07 -2.74 33.41
C GLY A 561 1.16 -2.53 34.92
N GLY A 562 0.72 -1.35 35.38
CA GLY A 562 0.57 -1.07 36.82
C GLY A 562 1.89 -0.89 37.56
N LEU A 563 2.93 -0.45 36.84
CA LEU A 563 4.27 -0.28 37.40
C LEU A 563 4.38 1.00 38.23
N THR A 564 5.26 0.96 39.22
CA THR A 564 5.70 2.18 39.91
C THR A 564 6.81 2.85 39.12
N ASN A 565 6.80 4.18 39.06
CA ASN A 565 7.85 4.96 38.40
C ASN A 565 9.24 4.61 38.97
N GLY A 566 10.23 4.42 38.09
CA GLY A 566 11.64 4.25 38.43
C GLY A 566 12.33 3.18 37.60
N ASN A 567 13.55 2.82 38.01
CA ASN A 567 14.41 1.90 37.25
C ASN A 567 14.10 0.42 37.53
N TYR A 568 14.03 -0.37 36.47
CA TYR A 568 13.85 -1.82 36.49
C TYR A 568 15.04 -2.55 35.86
N SER A 569 15.14 -3.83 36.16
CA SER A 569 16.03 -4.79 35.53
C SER A 569 15.22 -5.79 34.71
N VAL A 570 15.60 -6.00 33.46
CA VAL A 570 14.92 -6.90 32.53
C VAL A 570 15.86 -8.03 32.12
N SER A 571 15.34 -9.24 32.04
CA SER A 571 16.01 -10.39 31.43
C SER A 571 15.07 -11.09 30.47
N ALA A 572 15.59 -11.59 29.36
CA ALA A 572 14.79 -12.30 28.36
C ALA A 572 15.51 -13.55 27.88
N SER A 573 14.76 -14.63 27.66
CA SER A 573 15.29 -15.92 27.20
C SER A 573 14.31 -16.62 26.27
N SER A 574 14.83 -17.42 25.35
CA SER A 574 14.04 -18.28 24.47
C SER A 574 14.89 -19.48 24.06
N THR A 575 14.25 -20.62 23.77
CA THR A 575 14.95 -21.85 23.38
C THR A 575 15.80 -21.61 22.14
N GLY A 576 17.08 -22.00 22.21
CA GLY A 576 18.03 -21.82 21.11
C GLY A 576 18.73 -20.46 21.06
N TYR A 577 18.44 -19.55 22.00
CA TYR A 577 19.07 -18.23 22.10
C TYR A 577 19.83 -18.03 23.40
N GLN A 578 20.82 -17.14 23.39
CA GLN A 578 21.48 -16.70 24.62
C GLN A 578 20.56 -15.75 25.41
N THR A 579 20.54 -15.93 26.74
CA THR A 579 19.78 -15.05 27.64
C THR A 579 20.33 -13.63 27.60
N TYR A 580 19.44 -12.66 27.42
CA TYR A 580 19.73 -11.23 27.54
C TYR A 580 19.44 -10.74 28.96
N SER A 581 20.20 -9.76 29.45
CA SER A 581 19.91 -9.05 30.71
C SER A 581 20.39 -7.61 30.65
N ALA A 582 19.61 -6.69 31.19
CA ALA A 582 19.95 -5.27 31.32
C ALA A 582 19.31 -4.66 32.57
N ASP A 583 20.01 -3.70 33.16
CA ASP A 583 19.56 -2.92 34.31
C ASP A 583 19.32 -1.45 33.93
N GLY A 584 18.61 -0.71 34.76
CA GLY A 584 18.46 0.74 34.59
C GLY A 584 17.40 1.15 33.57
N ILE A 585 16.41 0.29 33.32
CA ILE A 585 15.28 0.62 32.46
C ILE A 585 14.37 1.61 33.19
N ASP A 586 14.46 2.89 32.82
CA ASP A 586 13.63 3.95 33.41
C ASP A 586 12.19 3.84 32.91
N VAL A 587 11.28 3.43 33.81
CA VAL A 587 9.86 3.30 33.50
C VAL A 587 9.13 4.54 34.02
N THR A 588 8.73 5.40 33.09
CA THR A 588 7.87 6.56 33.35
C THR A 588 6.76 6.64 32.29
N GLY A 589 5.50 6.78 32.72
CA GLY A 589 4.37 6.74 31.80
C GLY A 589 4.34 5.45 30.96
N THR A 590 4.02 5.56 29.67
CA THR A 590 4.06 4.43 28.73
C THR A 590 5.45 4.31 28.10
N THR A 591 6.24 3.36 28.59
CA THR A 591 7.63 3.12 28.15
C THR A 591 7.72 1.92 27.19
N ARG A 592 8.65 1.96 26.24
CA ARG A 592 8.97 0.83 25.35
C ARG A 592 10.45 0.47 25.44
N PHE A 593 10.77 -0.81 25.35
CA PHE A 593 12.14 -1.31 25.35
C PHE A 593 12.32 -2.47 24.37
N SER A 594 13.38 -2.46 23.57
CA SER A 594 13.66 -3.51 22.60
C SER A 594 14.82 -4.39 23.07
N ILE A 595 14.64 -5.71 22.97
CA ILE A 595 15.66 -6.71 23.25
C ILE A 595 15.99 -7.48 21.97
N VAL A 596 17.28 -7.67 21.72
CA VAL A 596 17.79 -8.54 20.66
C VAL A 596 18.44 -9.77 21.28
N LEU A 597 17.92 -10.96 21.00
CA LEU A 597 18.51 -12.24 21.38
C LEU A 597 19.42 -12.76 20.27
N ASN A 598 20.61 -13.25 20.65
CA ASN A 598 21.63 -13.80 19.75
C ASN A 598 21.65 -15.32 19.76
#